data_AF-A0A0F8Y7M2-F1
#
_entry.id   AF-A0A0F8Y7M2-F1
#
_cell.length_a   1.000
_cell.length_b   1.000
_cell.length_c   1.000
_cell.angle_alpha   90.00
_cell.angle_beta   90.00
_cell.angle_gamma   90.00
#
_symmetry.space_group_name_H-M   'P 1'
#
loop_
_entity.id
_entity.type
_entity.pdbx_description
1 polymer ?
#
loop_
_entity_poly.entity_id
_entity_poly.type
_entity_poly.pdbx_seq_one_letter_code
_entity_poly.pdbx_strand_id
1 'polypeptide(L)'
;MLPLHYEGINIKWQGLASPRQGSIKPLPPIPEDHYNIKKISIKPNTSFVERFNGTIKNRTKTMRCFEGFYPCQTTLTAFQIYYNFLRPHMSLDGKTPAQAAGIDIEFPDRWVSLIRTALISS
;
A
#
# COMPACT_ATOMS: atom_id res chain seq x y z
N MET A 1 10.29 -21.02 22.17
CA MET A 1 10.20 -22.14 21.22
C MET A 1 8.74 -22.55 21.15
N LEU A 2 7.97 -21.94 20.25
CA LEU A 2 6.54 -22.24 20.03
C LEU A 2 6.43 -23.14 18.80
N PRO A 3 5.73 -24.29 18.87
CA PRO A 3 5.23 -24.94 17.66
C PRO A 3 3.87 -24.34 17.30
N LEU A 4 3.83 -23.74 16.11
CA LEU A 4 2.60 -23.43 15.37
C LEU A 4 1.94 -24.76 14.97
N HIS A 5 0.71 -25.00 15.39
CA HIS A 5 -0.15 -26.01 14.75
C HIS A 5 -1.47 -25.34 14.34
N TYR A 6 -1.63 -25.20 13.03
CA TYR A 6 -2.86 -24.75 12.38
C TYR A 6 -3.81 -25.94 12.30
N GLU A 7 -4.72 -26.05 13.26
CA GLU A 7 -5.83 -27.01 13.20
C GLU A 7 -6.98 -26.35 12.43
N GLY A 8 -7.13 -26.75 11.16
CA GLY A 8 -8.22 -26.32 10.30
C GLY A 8 -9.58 -26.66 10.90
N ILE A 9 -10.52 -25.72 10.80
CA ILE A 9 -11.90 -25.89 11.23
C ILE A 9 -12.53 -27.03 10.43
N ASN A 10 -12.70 -28.17 11.09
CA ASN A 10 -13.30 -29.39 10.56
C ASN A 10 -14.82 -29.22 10.48
N ILE A 11 -15.33 -28.76 9.34
CA ILE A 11 -16.77 -28.65 9.10
C ILE A 11 -17.27 -30.02 8.60
N LYS A 12 -17.82 -30.80 9.52
CA LYS A 12 -18.44 -32.09 9.26
C LYS A 12 -19.73 -31.88 8.44
N TRP A 13 -19.69 -32.20 7.15
CA TRP A 13 -20.91 -32.31 6.32
C TRP A 13 -21.67 -33.59 6.74
N GLN A 14 -22.65 -33.47 7.63
CA GLN A 14 -23.60 -34.54 7.93
C GLN A 14 -24.96 -34.22 7.31
N GLY A 15 -25.36 -35.04 6.33
CA GLY A 15 -26.75 -35.32 5.97
C GLY A 15 -27.50 -34.23 5.20
N LEU A 16 -27.58 -34.37 3.87
CA LEU A 16 -28.68 -33.79 3.10
C LEU A 16 -29.98 -34.50 3.51
N ALA A 17 -30.71 -33.91 4.47
CA ALA A 17 -32.14 -34.10 4.61
C ALA A 17 -32.80 -32.77 4.22
N SER A 18 -33.57 -32.78 3.14
CA SER A 18 -34.37 -31.62 2.72
C SER A 18 -35.42 -31.30 3.79
N PRO A 19 -35.39 -30.14 4.48
CA PRO A 19 -36.47 -29.77 5.36
C PRO A 19 -37.54 -29.06 4.53
N ARG A 20 -38.42 -29.84 3.90
CA ARG A 20 -39.77 -29.35 3.58
C ARG A 20 -40.59 -29.46 4.87
N GLN A 21 -41.23 -28.34 5.23
CA GLN A 21 -42.13 -28.14 6.37
C GLN A 21 -41.49 -28.08 7.78
N GLY A 22 -40.91 -26.92 8.11
CA GLY A 22 -40.68 -26.48 9.48
C GLY A 22 -40.37 -24.98 9.46
N SER A 23 -41.17 -24.16 10.14
CA SER A 23 -41.06 -22.70 10.14
C SER A 23 -39.62 -22.25 10.45
N ILE A 24 -38.98 -21.58 9.49
CA ILE A 24 -37.75 -20.80 9.71
C ILE A 24 -37.99 -19.85 10.90
N LYS A 25 -37.34 -20.10 12.03
CA LYS A 25 -37.30 -19.12 13.13
C LYS A 25 -36.58 -17.88 12.59
N PRO A 26 -37.16 -16.67 12.70
CA PRO A 26 -36.48 -15.47 12.24
C PRO A 26 -35.16 -15.32 13.01
N LEU A 27 -34.11 -14.91 12.29
CA LEU A 27 -32.83 -14.58 12.90
C LEU A 27 -33.08 -13.55 14.02
N PRO A 28 -32.44 -13.66 15.20
CA PRO A 28 -32.54 -12.61 16.20
C PRO A 28 -32.16 -11.26 15.57
N PRO A 29 -32.88 -10.17 15.90
CA PRO A 29 -32.52 -8.86 15.42
C PRO A 29 -31.07 -8.59 15.83
N ILE A 30 -30.24 -8.22 14.85
CA ILE A 30 -28.88 -7.77 15.11
C ILE A 30 -29.03 -6.61 16.11
N PRO A 31 -28.36 -6.61 17.28
CA PRO A 31 -28.48 -5.52 18.22
C PRO A 31 -28.17 -4.20 17.50
N GLU A 32 -29.20 -3.36 17.36
CA GLU A 32 -29.17 -2.07 16.65
C GLU A 32 -28.44 -0.99 17.46
N ASP A 33 -27.61 -1.41 18.40
CA ASP A 33 -26.65 -0.53 19.06
C ASP A 33 -25.52 -0.25 18.07
N HIS A 34 -25.86 0.60 17.10
CA HIS A 34 -24.90 1.29 16.27
C HIS A 34 -24.00 2.07 17.24
N TYR A 35 -22.85 1.49 17.58
CA TYR A 35 -21.82 2.26 18.21
C TYR A 35 -21.46 3.38 17.22
N ASN A 36 -21.90 4.59 17.54
CA ASN A 36 -21.54 5.76 16.78
C ASN A 36 -20.05 5.96 17.03
N ILE A 37 -19.21 5.35 16.19
CA ILE A 37 -17.83 5.81 16.01
C ILE A 37 -17.98 7.28 15.72
N LYS A 38 -17.53 8.14 16.63
CA LYS A 38 -17.35 9.55 16.31
C LYS A 38 -16.53 9.56 15.03
N LYS A 39 -17.15 9.93 13.90
CA LYS A 39 -16.44 10.06 12.62
C LYS A 39 -15.24 10.92 12.94
N ILE A 40 -14.05 10.35 12.74
CA ILE A 40 -12.81 11.11 12.85
C ILE A 40 -12.93 12.14 11.73
N SER A 41 -13.41 13.34 12.04
CA SER A 41 -13.80 14.35 11.05
C SER A 41 -12.59 15.09 10.46
N ILE A 42 -11.42 14.52 10.66
CA ILE A 42 -10.19 14.93 10.02
C ILE A 42 -10.30 14.35 8.60
N LYS A 43 -10.76 15.15 7.63
CA LYS A 43 -10.53 14.80 6.22
C LYS A 43 -9.02 14.84 6.03
N PRO A 44 -8.31 13.70 5.89
CA PRO A 44 -6.90 13.78 5.52
C PRO A 44 -6.83 14.48 4.16
N ASN A 45 -5.83 15.33 3.99
CA ASN A 45 -5.51 15.96 2.71
C ASN A 45 -5.03 14.89 1.70
N THR A 46 -5.96 14.16 1.08
CA THR A 46 -5.68 13.06 0.16
C THR A 46 -5.07 13.51 -1.17
N SER A 47 -5.10 14.80 -1.47
CA SER A 47 -4.67 15.37 -2.76
C SER A 47 -3.23 15.01 -3.15
N PHE A 48 -2.30 14.95 -2.19
CA PHE A 48 -0.92 14.55 -2.44
C PHE A 48 -0.81 13.07 -2.80
N VAL A 49 -1.49 12.21 -2.03
CA VAL A 49 -1.54 10.76 -2.26
C VAL A 49 -2.21 10.44 -3.59
N GLU A 50 -3.29 11.14 -3.93
CA GLU A 50 -3.98 11.00 -5.21
C GLU A 50 -3.08 11.36 -6.39
N ARG A 51 -2.36 12.50 -6.32
CA ARG A 51 -1.37 12.88 -7.34
C ARG A 51 -0.23 11.88 -7.47
N PHE A 52 0.28 11.39 -6.34
CA PHE A 52 1.33 10.37 -6.32
C PHE A 52 0.86 9.08 -7.00
N ASN A 53 -0.33 8.59 -6.63
CA ASN A 53 -0.94 7.40 -7.22
C ASN A 53 -1.22 7.58 -8.72
N GLY A 54 -1.64 8.77 -9.16
CA GLY A 54 -1.78 9.08 -10.58
C GLY A 54 -0.44 9.00 -11.34
N THR A 55 0.65 9.45 -10.72
CA THR A 55 2.00 9.37 -11.31
C THR A 55 2.47 7.92 -11.47
N ILE A 56 2.27 7.08 -10.44
CA ILE A 56 2.57 5.64 -10.52
C ILE A 56 1.75 4.99 -11.62
N LYS A 57 0.44 5.20 -11.63
CA LYS A 57 -0.46 4.61 -12.64
C LYS A 57 -0.03 4.98 -14.06
N ASN A 58 0.30 6.24 -14.31
CA ASN A 58 0.77 6.68 -15.62
C ASN A 58 2.11 6.02 -16.00
N ARG A 59 3.03 5.85 -15.05
CA ARG A 59 4.31 5.17 -15.28
C ARG A 59 4.11 3.71 -15.60
N THR A 60 3.32 2.99 -14.80
CA THR A 60 3.09 1.55 -14.97
C THR A 60 2.21 1.24 -16.16
N LYS A 61 1.31 2.14 -16.56
CA LYS A 61 0.44 1.96 -17.74
C LYS A 61 1.24 1.74 -19.03
N THR A 62 2.33 2.49 -19.20
CA THR A 62 3.18 2.39 -20.41
C THR A 62 4.21 1.27 -20.29
N MET A 63 4.51 0.82 -19.06
CA MET A 63 5.38 -0.33 -18.86
C MET A 63 4.62 -1.59 -19.22
N ARG A 64 5.17 -2.42 -20.11
CA ARG A 64 4.63 -3.76 -20.36
C ARG A 64 4.74 -4.55 -19.05
N CYS A 65 3.71 -5.35 -18.76
CA CYS A 65 3.46 -6.02 -17.48
C CYS A 65 4.71 -6.55 -16.77
N PHE A 66 4.71 -6.53 -15.44
CA PHE A 66 5.76 -7.17 -14.66
C PHE A 66 5.68 -8.68 -14.85
N GLU A 67 6.79 -9.31 -15.25
CA GLU A 67 6.87 -10.76 -15.44
C GLU A 67 6.72 -11.55 -14.12
N GLY A 68 6.76 -10.87 -12.96
CA GLY A 68 6.51 -11.47 -11.65
C GLY A 68 6.63 -10.49 -10.48
N PHE A 69 6.56 -11.02 -9.26
CA PHE A 69 6.64 -10.23 -8.02
C PHE A 69 7.99 -9.52 -7.86
N TYR A 70 9.11 -10.22 -8.04
CA TYR A 70 10.44 -9.65 -7.87
C TYR A 70 10.73 -8.49 -8.85
N PRO A 71 10.49 -8.62 -10.18
CA PRO A 71 10.62 -7.50 -11.11
C PRO A 71 9.72 -6.30 -10.77
N CYS A 72 8.50 -6.56 -10.28
CA CYS A 72 7.59 -5.52 -9.83
C CYS A 72 8.18 -4.76 -8.64
N GLN A 73 8.64 -5.48 -7.61
CA GLN A 73 9.26 -4.89 -6.43
C GLN A 73 10.48 -4.04 -6.81
N THR A 74 11.41 -4.58 -7.61
CA THR A 74 12.60 -3.84 -8.05
C THR A 74 12.22 -2.58 -8.83
N THR A 75 11.23 -2.65 -9.71
CA THR A 75 10.77 -1.48 -10.48
C THR A 75 10.16 -0.41 -9.58
N LEU A 76 9.29 -0.82 -8.63
CA LEU A 76 8.65 0.11 -7.72
C LEU A 76 9.67 0.76 -6.77
N THR A 77 10.64 0.00 -6.28
CA THR A 77 11.76 0.53 -5.48
C THR A 77 12.57 1.55 -6.30
N ALA A 78 12.93 1.23 -7.55
CA ALA A 78 13.64 2.15 -8.43
C ALA A 78 12.82 3.43 -8.69
N PHE A 79 11.49 3.31 -8.86
CA PHE A 79 10.61 4.46 -9.01
C PHE A 79 10.56 5.32 -7.74
N GLN A 80 10.51 4.72 -6.55
CA GLN A 80 10.56 5.46 -5.29
C GLN A 80 11.86 6.27 -5.15
N ILE A 81 13.00 5.66 -5.46
CA ILE A 81 14.31 6.35 -5.44
C ILE A 81 14.30 7.53 -6.42
N TYR A 82 13.85 7.30 -7.66
CA TYR A 82 13.71 8.36 -8.65
C TYR A 82 12.81 9.51 -8.18
N TYR A 83 11.63 9.19 -7.64
CA TYR A 83 10.64 10.19 -7.23
C TYR A 83 11.13 11.05 -6.05
N ASN A 84 11.82 10.42 -5.08
CA ASN A 84 12.26 11.07 -3.85
C ASN A 84 13.57 11.85 -3.99
N PHE A 85 14.53 11.36 -4.78
CA PHE A 85 15.88 11.91 -4.78
C PHE A 85 16.26 12.61 -6.09
N LEU A 86 15.60 12.29 -7.20
CA LEU A 86 16.01 12.77 -8.53
C LEU A 86 15.00 13.73 -9.16
N ARG A 87 13.70 13.47 -9.00
CA ARG A 87 12.65 14.27 -9.64
C ARG A 87 12.36 15.56 -8.87
N PRO A 88 12.59 16.76 -9.46
CA PRO A 88 12.13 18.01 -8.87
C PRO A 88 10.60 18.13 -8.98
N HIS A 89 9.96 18.71 -7.96
CA HIS A 89 8.50 18.93 -7.94
C HIS A 89 8.19 20.41 -7.88
N MET A 90 7.32 20.89 -8.78
CA MET A 90 6.88 22.29 -8.77
C MET A 90 6.16 22.68 -7.48
N SER A 91 5.46 21.74 -6.84
CA SER A 91 4.79 21.98 -5.55
C SER A 91 5.75 22.11 -4.37
N LEU A 92 7.04 21.83 -4.57
CA LEU A 92 8.11 21.94 -3.57
C LEU A 92 9.16 22.98 -4.02
N ASP A 93 8.74 24.01 -4.77
CA ASP A 93 9.63 25.05 -5.31
C ASP A 93 10.80 24.50 -6.14
N GLY A 94 10.56 23.41 -6.88
CA GLY A 94 11.58 22.74 -7.70
C GLY A 94 12.52 21.81 -6.92
N LYS A 95 12.30 21.63 -5.61
CA LYS A 95 13.06 20.68 -4.79
C LYS A 95 12.56 19.24 -4.95
N THR A 96 13.40 18.29 -4.59
CA THR A 96 13.00 16.89 -4.46
C THR A 96 12.37 16.64 -3.08
N PRO A 97 11.55 15.60 -2.89
CA PRO A 97 10.97 15.28 -1.59
C PRO A 97 12.04 15.01 -0.53
N ALA A 98 13.16 14.40 -0.90
CA ALA A 98 14.31 14.21 -0.01
C ALA A 98 14.91 15.55 0.43
N GLN A 99 15.10 16.50 -0.49
CA GLN A 99 15.58 17.83 -0.15
C GLN A 99 14.59 18.61 0.73
N ALA A 100 13.29 18.49 0.45
CA ALA A 100 12.26 19.09 1.30
C ALA A 100 12.24 18.48 2.72
N ALA A 101 12.67 17.22 2.86
CA ALA A 101 12.86 16.55 4.14
C ALA A 101 14.23 16.83 4.80
N GLY A 102 15.07 17.69 4.20
CA GLY A 102 16.40 18.04 4.72
C GLY A 102 17.52 17.05 4.39
N ILE A 103 17.27 16.07 3.51
CA ILE A 103 18.28 15.16 2.99
C ILE A 103 18.84 15.80 1.72
N ASP A 104 19.95 16.52 1.84
CA ASP A 104 20.59 17.12 0.69
C ASP A 104 21.61 16.17 0.04
N ILE A 105 21.66 16.22 -1.29
CA ILE A 105 22.55 15.41 -2.12
C ILE A 105 23.43 16.40 -2.88
N GLU A 106 24.54 16.82 -2.27
CA GLU A 106 25.31 18.01 -2.64
C GLU A 106 26.22 17.87 -3.89
N PHE A 107 25.85 17.09 -4.90
CA PHE A 107 26.75 16.84 -6.03
C PHE A 107 26.16 17.24 -7.38
N PRO A 108 27.00 17.65 -8.35
CA PRO A 108 26.57 18.07 -9.68
C PRO A 108 25.74 17.01 -10.40
N ASP A 109 26.08 15.72 -10.20
CA ASP A 109 25.32 14.58 -10.72
C ASP A 109 24.58 13.84 -9.59
N ARG A 110 23.25 13.98 -9.56
CA ARG A 110 22.37 13.35 -8.55
C ARG A 110 22.44 11.81 -8.54
N TRP A 111 22.66 11.18 -9.69
CA TRP A 111 22.80 9.72 -9.78
C TRP A 111 24.11 9.22 -9.19
N VAL A 112 25.22 9.85 -9.57
CA VAL A 112 26.56 9.48 -9.09
C VAL A 112 26.64 9.63 -7.58
N SER A 113 26.04 10.68 -7.04
CA SER A 113 26.00 10.93 -5.61
C SER A 113 25.14 9.96 -4.83
N LEU A 114 23.97 9.57 -5.33
CA LEU A 114 23.18 8.51 -4.72
C LEU A 114 23.96 7.20 -4.63
N ILE A 115 24.64 6.82 -5.72
CA ILE A 115 25.46 5.60 -5.76
C ILE A 115 26.63 5.70 -4.77
N ARG A 116 27.36 6.82 -4.75
CA ARG A 116 28.46 7.04 -3.81
C ARG A 116 27.99 6.99 -2.36
N THR A 117 26.85 7.61 -2.05
CA THR A 117 26.28 7.61 -0.70
C THR A 117 25.88 6.19 -0.27
N ALA A 118 25.30 5.41 -1.18
CA ALA A 118 24.97 4.00 -0.92
C ALA A 118 26.22 3.14 -0.67
N LEU A 119 27.31 3.37 -1.41
CA LEU A 119 28.57 2.65 -1.23
C LEU A 119 29.31 3.02 0.07
N ILE A 120 29.18 4.27 0.53
CA ILE A 120 29.83 4.72 1.77
C ILE A 120 29.05 4.25 3.01
N SER A 121 27.74 4.03 2.88
CA SER A 121 26.85 3.62 3.98
C SER A 121 26.70 2.11 4.16
N SER A 122 27.32 1.31 3.28
CA SER A 122 27.36 -0.17 3.31
C SER A 122 28.63 -0.70 3.95
#